data_AF-A0A2E3N3J1-F1
#
_entry.id   AF-A0A2E3N3J1-F1
#
_cell.length_a   1.000
_cell.length_b   1.000
_cell.length_c   1.000
_cell.angle_alpha   90.00
_cell.angle_beta   90.00
_cell.angle_gamma   90.00
#
_symmetry.space_group_name_H-M   'P 1'
#
loop_
_entity.id
_entity.type
_entity.pdbx_description
1 polymer ?
#
loop_
_entity_poly.entity_id
_entity_poly.type
_entity_poly.pdbx_seq_one_letter_code
_entity_poly.pdbx_strand_id
1 'polypeptide(L)'
;MKTKVSLSILGVYNALMGIIILIFASAFSSQVVNSDNADVVRMGELFHYGLSPALLIIGLMLLLARNCSIETAKKLLLGYIIGTLLLMYIFFGIMANETLMNFSIESAVPDIIMLILSIFGYVKAK
;
A
#
# COMPACT_ATOMS: atom_id res chain seq x y z
N MET A 1 -19.79 12.94 1.97
CA MET A 1 -18.77 13.22 3.03
C MET A 1 -17.91 12.01 3.36
N LYS A 2 -18.48 10.82 3.60
CA LYS A 2 -17.72 9.64 4.04
C LYS A 2 -16.67 9.19 3.02
N THR A 3 -17.01 9.19 1.74
CA THR A 3 -16.06 8.89 0.64
C THR A 3 -14.90 9.89 0.61
N LYS A 4 -15.17 11.18 0.71
CA LYS A 4 -14.13 12.22 0.79
C LYS A 4 -13.16 11.96 1.94
N VAL A 5 -13.65 11.60 3.12
CA VAL A 5 -12.81 11.28 4.28
C VAL A 5 -11.99 10.02 4.02
N SER A 6 -12.61 8.93 3.53
CA SER A 6 -11.89 7.71 3.16
C SER A 6 -10.79 7.97 2.11
N LEU A 7 -11.12 8.65 1.01
CA LEU A 7 -10.15 9.03 -0.03
C LEU A 7 -9.02 9.91 0.52
N SER A 8 -9.33 10.81 1.46
CA SER A 8 -8.31 11.65 2.08
C SER A 8 -7.36 10.83 2.95
N ILE A 9 -7.88 9.94 3.80
CA ILE A 9 -7.04 9.12 4.69
C ILE A 9 -6.18 8.16 3.86
N LEU A 10 -6.80 7.40 2.95
CA LEU A 10 -6.08 6.47 2.07
C LEU A 10 -5.03 7.22 1.24
N GLY A 11 -5.41 8.39 0.72
CA GLY A 11 -4.53 9.21 -0.08
C GLY A 11 -3.33 9.77 0.68
N VAL A 12 -3.54 10.33 1.89
CA VAL A 12 -2.45 10.80 2.76
C VAL A 12 -1.54 9.63 3.12
N TYR A 13 -2.10 8.51 3.56
CA TYR A 13 -1.33 7.34 3.96
C TYR A 13 -0.41 6.86 2.83
N ASN A 14 -0.96 6.60 1.64
CA ASN A 14 -0.17 6.10 0.51
C ASN A 14 0.86 7.11 0.02
N ALA A 15 0.53 8.41 0.02
CA ALA A 15 1.48 9.45 -0.36
C ALA A 15 2.66 9.52 0.63
N LEU A 16 2.38 9.49 1.93
CA LEU A 16 3.41 9.46 2.96
C LEU A 16 4.24 8.18 2.88
N MET A 17 3.62 7.01 2.71
CA MET A 17 4.34 5.75 2.57
C MET A 17 5.25 5.73 1.33
N GLY A 18 4.81 6.27 0.20
CA GLY A 18 5.66 6.42 -0.98
C GLY A 18 6.92 7.27 -0.69
N ILE A 19 6.77 8.38 0.04
CA ILE A 19 7.90 9.24 0.44
C ILE A 19 8.80 8.55 1.48
N ILE A 20 8.21 7.91 2.49
CA ILE A 20 8.94 7.20 3.54
C ILE A 20 9.77 6.07 2.94
N ILE A 21 9.17 5.25 2.07
CA ILE A 21 9.86 4.16 1.38
C ILE A 21 11.00 4.70 0.50
N LEU A 22 10.83 5.86 -0.15
CA LEU A 22 11.90 6.47 -0.93
C LEU A 22 13.13 6.79 -0.06
N ILE A 23 12.89 7.42 1.10
CA ILE A 23 13.96 7.90 1.98
C ILE A 23 14.61 6.74 2.74
N PHE A 24 13.83 5.71 3.09
CA PHE A 24 14.26 4.62 3.96
C PHE A 24 14.33 3.25 3.25
N ALA A 25 14.42 3.22 1.92
CA ALA A 25 14.40 1.99 1.11
C ALA A 25 15.40 0.93 1.60
N SER A 26 16.62 1.34 1.93
CA SER A 26 17.67 0.44 2.43
C SER A 26 17.27 -0.21 3.76
N ALA A 27 16.72 0.58 4.69
CA ALA A 27 16.26 0.08 5.99
C ALA A 27 15.08 -0.89 5.86
N PHE A 28 14.14 -0.62 4.93
CA PHE A 28 13.06 -1.56 4.62
C PHE A 28 13.60 -2.87 4.05
N SER A 29 14.56 -2.79 3.12
CA SER A 29 15.19 -3.99 2.55
C SER A 29 15.82 -4.87 3.62
N SER A 30 16.63 -4.29 4.51
CA SER A 30 17.29 -5.03 5.60
C SER A 30 16.32 -5.66 6.61
N GLN A 31 15.07 -5.17 6.71
CA GLN A 31 14.06 -5.76 7.59
C GLN A 31 13.26 -6.86 6.90
N VAL A 32 13.00 -6.72 5.60
CA VAL A 32 12.09 -7.58 4.83
C VAL A 32 12.84 -8.72 4.13
N VAL A 33 14.11 -8.53 3.78
CA VAL A 33 14.95 -9.55 3.15
C VAL A 33 15.68 -10.35 4.22
N ASN A 34 15.49 -11.67 4.21
CA ASN A 34 16.16 -12.61 5.11
C ASN A 34 17.46 -13.15 4.45
N SER A 35 18.46 -12.29 4.30
CA SER A 35 19.75 -12.67 3.71
C SER A 35 20.87 -11.73 4.12
N ASP A 36 22.06 -12.30 4.35
CA ASP A 36 23.30 -11.53 4.55
C ASP A 36 24.03 -11.23 3.23
N ASN A 37 23.52 -11.70 2.09
CA ASN A 37 24.11 -11.43 0.79
C ASN A 37 23.80 -9.98 0.34
N ALA A 38 24.84 -9.17 0.17
CA ALA A 38 24.73 -7.76 -0.18
C ALA A 38 23.97 -7.51 -1.50
N ASP A 39 24.12 -8.37 -2.51
CA ASP A 39 23.40 -8.22 -3.78
C ASP A 39 21.91 -8.48 -3.60
N VAL A 40 21.54 -9.46 -2.77
CA VAL A 40 20.13 -9.78 -2.47
C VAL A 40 19.47 -8.64 -1.70
N VAL A 41 20.14 -8.10 -0.67
CA VAL A 41 19.66 -6.92 0.07
C VAL A 41 19.59 -5.70 -0.84
N ARG A 42 20.54 -5.52 -1.76
CA ARG A 42 20.48 -4.44 -2.74
C ARG A 42 19.29 -4.58 -3.70
N MET A 43 18.96 -5.81 -4.13
CA MET A 43 17.76 -6.05 -4.94
C MET A 43 16.47 -5.69 -4.18
N GLY A 44 16.37 -6.04 -2.89
CA GLY A 44 15.27 -5.62 -2.05
C GLY A 44 15.14 -4.10 -1.93
N GLU A 45 16.26 -3.37 -1.88
CA GLU A 45 16.26 -1.90 -1.85
C GLU A 45 15.78 -1.31 -3.19
N LEU A 46 16.26 -1.83 -4.32
CA LEU A 46 15.81 -1.42 -5.66
C LEU A 46 14.31 -1.66 -5.86
N PHE A 47 13.78 -2.76 -5.33
CA PHE A 47 12.35 -3.02 -5.31
C PHE A 47 11.58 -1.91 -4.58
N HIS A 48 12.04 -1.47 -3.41
CA HIS A 48 11.42 -0.39 -2.66
C HIS A 48 11.51 0.97 -3.39
N TYR A 49 12.61 1.25 -4.08
CA TYR A 49 12.68 2.44 -4.96
C TYR A 49 11.65 2.38 -6.10
N GLY A 50 11.39 1.19 -6.67
CA GLY A 50 10.34 1.01 -7.68
C GLY A 50 8.93 1.11 -7.10
N LEU A 51 8.72 0.65 -5.87
CA LEU A 51 7.42 0.68 -5.19
C LEU A 51 7.03 2.08 -4.72
N SER A 52 7.99 2.87 -4.25
CA SER A 52 7.80 4.24 -3.77
C SER A 52 6.95 5.13 -4.70
N PRO A 53 7.28 5.31 -6.00
CA PRO A 53 6.51 6.17 -6.88
C PRO A 53 5.10 5.60 -7.15
N ALA A 54 4.92 4.28 -7.14
CA ALA A 54 3.59 3.68 -7.32
C ALA A 54 2.65 4.05 -6.16
N LEU A 55 3.12 3.92 -4.91
CA LEU A 55 2.36 4.32 -3.73
C LEU A 55 2.08 5.83 -3.71
N LEU A 56 3.09 6.64 -4.07
CA LEU A 56 2.92 8.09 -4.13
C LEU A 56 1.87 8.49 -5.16
N ILE A 57 1.90 7.92 -6.37
CA ILE A 57 0.91 8.19 -7.42
C ILE A 57 -0.49 7.81 -6.94
N ILE A 58 -0.67 6.61 -6.36
CA ILE A 58 -1.97 6.19 -5.81
C ILE A 58 -2.44 7.18 -4.74
N GLY A 59 -1.56 7.56 -3.82
CA GLY A 59 -1.86 8.51 -2.75
C GLY A 59 -2.33 9.87 -3.29
N LEU A 60 -1.59 10.43 -4.24
CA LEU A 60 -1.91 11.70 -4.88
C LEU A 60 -3.21 11.60 -5.68
N MET A 61 -3.44 10.52 -6.43
CA MET A 61 -4.69 10.32 -7.18
C MET A 61 -5.91 10.37 -6.24
N LEU A 62 -5.86 9.65 -5.11
CA LEU A 62 -6.97 9.63 -4.15
C LEU A 62 -7.15 11.00 -3.46
N LEU A 63 -6.05 11.67 -3.08
CA LEU A 63 -6.11 13.00 -2.46
C LEU A 63 -6.69 14.05 -3.39
N LEU A 64 -6.19 14.12 -4.61
CA LEU A 64 -6.61 15.13 -5.59
C LEU A 64 -8.04 14.88 -6.06
N ALA A 65 -8.46 13.61 -6.13
CA ALA A 65 -9.84 13.25 -6.46
C ALA A 65 -10.82 13.31 -5.28
N ARG A 66 -10.41 13.69 -4.06
CA ARG A 66 -11.26 13.61 -2.85
C ARG A 66 -12.60 14.37 -2.90
N ASN A 67 -12.73 15.36 -3.79
CA ASN A 67 -13.95 16.14 -3.99
C ASN A 67 -14.73 15.74 -5.27
N CYS A 68 -14.39 14.60 -5.89
CA CYS A 68 -15.12 14.10 -7.06
C CYS A 68 -16.57 13.68 -6.72
N SER A 69 -17.35 13.35 -7.76
CA SER A 69 -18.69 12.80 -7.61
C SER A 69 -18.67 11.48 -6.83
N ILE A 70 -19.79 11.15 -6.18
CA ILE A 70 -19.91 9.90 -5.41
C ILE A 70 -19.66 8.67 -6.30
N GLU A 71 -20.15 8.70 -7.54
CA GLU A 71 -19.93 7.62 -8.51
C GLU A 71 -18.43 7.39 -8.75
N THR A 72 -17.69 8.47 -9.07
CA THR A 72 -16.24 8.39 -9.28
C THR A 72 -15.52 7.94 -8.02
N ALA A 73 -15.91 8.46 -6.85
CA ALA A 73 -15.31 8.05 -5.58
C ALA A 73 -15.50 6.55 -5.30
N LYS A 74 -16.68 5.98 -5.60
CA LYS A 74 -16.93 4.54 -5.45
C LYS A 74 -16.08 3.72 -6.42
N LYS A 75 -15.88 4.16 -7.66
CA LYS A 75 -14.99 3.48 -8.62
C LYS A 75 -13.52 3.50 -8.15
N LEU A 76 -13.05 4.64 -7.64
CA LEU A 76 -11.70 4.75 -7.07
C LEU A 76 -11.51 3.82 -5.86
N LEU A 77 -12.47 3.81 -4.94
CA LEU A 77 -12.43 2.90 -3.78
C LEU A 77 -12.48 1.44 -4.20
N LEU A 78 -13.30 1.08 -5.18
CA LEU A 78 -13.35 -0.28 -5.72
C LEU A 78 -12.01 -0.71 -6.34
N GLY A 79 -11.39 0.16 -7.14
CA GLY A 79 -10.07 -0.09 -7.70
C GLY A 79 -9.02 -0.32 -6.61
N TYR A 80 -9.04 0.51 -5.57
CA TYR A 80 -8.17 0.36 -4.40
C TYR A 80 -8.39 -0.97 -3.68
N ILE A 81 -9.64 -1.38 -3.46
CA ILE A 81 -10.00 -2.66 -2.84
C ILE A 81 -9.45 -3.82 -3.65
N ILE A 82 -9.67 -3.84 -4.97
CA ILE A 82 -9.21 -4.92 -5.85
C ILE A 82 -7.69 -5.03 -5.82
N GLY A 83 -6.98 -3.90 -5.98
CA GLY A 83 -5.52 -3.88 -5.94
C GLY A 83 -4.97 -4.34 -4.58
N THR A 84 -5.59 -3.92 -3.48
CA THR A 84 -5.15 -4.29 -2.13
C THR A 84 -5.46 -5.75 -1.83
N LEU A 85 -6.57 -6.32 -2.31
CA LEU A 85 -6.84 -7.76 -2.18
C LEU A 85 -5.79 -8.60 -2.93
N LEU A 86 -5.39 -8.17 -4.12
CA LEU A 86 -4.28 -8.80 -4.84
C LEU A 86 -2.97 -8.70 -4.04
N LEU A 87 -2.69 -7.54 -3.43
CA LEU A 87 -1.55 -7.37 -2.54
C LEU A 87 -1.61 -8.31 -1.33
N MET A 88 -2.78 -8.49 -0.70
CA MET A 88 -2.95 -9.45 0.41
C MET A 88 -2.64 -10.89 -0.04
N TYR A 89 -3.04 -11.27 -1.26
CA TYR A 89 -2.66 -12.57 -1.82
C TYR A 89 -1.15 -12.70 -2.02
N ILE A 90 -0.47 -11.65 -2.51
CA ILE A 90 1.00 -11.66 -2.64
C ILE A 90 1.65 -11.82 -1.26
N PHE A 91 1.21 -11.05 -0.27
CA PHE A 91 1.73 -11.09 1.09
C PHE A 91 1.58 -12.47 1.74
N PHE A 92 0.37 -13.01 1.78
CA PHE A 92 0.08 -14.24 2.53
C PHE A 92 0.19 -15.53 1.71
N GLY A 93 -0.03 -15.44 0.40
CA GLY A 93 0.04 -16.59 -0.49
C GLY A 93 1.44 -16.85 -1.02
N ILE A 94 2.26 -15.80 -1.20
CA ILE A 94 3.59 -15.90 -1.81
C ILE A 94 4.68 -15.56 -0.78
N MET A 95 4.72 -14.32 -0.30
CA MET A 95 5.84 -13.81 0.50
C MET A 95 5.98 -14.50 1.86
N ALA A 96 4.87 -14.79 2.55
CA ALA A 96 4.90 -15.51 3.82
C ALA A 96 5.47 -16.94 3.72
N ASN A 97 5.53 -17.51 2.51
CA ASN A 97 6.05 -18.85 2.25
C ASN A 97 7.46 -18.84 1.65
N GLU A 98 8.05 -17.66 1.44
CA GLU A 98 9.36 -17.52 0.82
C GLU A 98 10.47 -17.37 1.87
N THR A 99 11.46 -18.25 1.80
CA THR A 99 12.58 -18.31 2.78
C THR A 99 13.45 -17.05 2.77
N LEU A 100 13.49 -16.35 1.64
CA LEU A 100 14.21 -15.09 1.46
C LEU A 100 13.46 -13.88 2.05
N MET A 101 12.22 -14.05 2.50
CA MET A 101 11.40 -12.96 3.00
C MET A 101 11.16 -13.12 4.50
N ASN A 102 11.53 -12.10 5.26
CA ASN A 102 11.13 -11.93 6.66
C ASN A 102 9.76 -11.24 6.72
N PHE A 103 8.72 -11.95 6.29
CA PHE A 103 7.37 -11.43 6.24
C PHE A 103 6.47 -12.07 7.32
N SER A 104 5.67 -11.23 7.96
CA SER A 104 4.75 -11.62 9.03
C SER A 104 3.39 -10.94 8.86
N ILE A 105 2.35 -11.44 9.53
CA ILE A 105 1.03 -10.81 9.49
C ILE A 105 1.04 -9.43 10.15
N GLU A 106 1.88 -9.26 11.17
CA GLU A 106 2.11 -8.00 11.85
C GLU A 106 2.64 -6.93 10.88
N SER A 107 3.53 -7.32 9.97
CA SER A 107 4.06 -6.45 8.92
C SER A 107 2.98 -5.93 7.96
N ALA A 108 1.88 -6.69 7.78
CA ALA A 108 0.78 -6.38 6.87
C ALA A 108 -0.35 -5.54 7.51
N VAL A 109 -0.32 -5.35 8.83
CA VAL A 109 -1.39 -4.67 9.58
C VAL A 109 -1.78 -3.31 8.98
N PRO A 110 -0.84 -2.43 8.59
CA PRO A 110 -1.20 -1.14 7.99
C PRO A 110 -2.06 -1.29 6.73
N ASP A 111 -1.72 -2.21 5.84
CA ASP A 111 -2.44 -2.45 4.59
C ASP A 111 -3.82 -3.09 4.84
N ILE A 112 -3.94 -3.97 5.83
CA ILE A 112 -5.21 -4.55 6.26
C ILE A 112 -6.15 -3.45 6.76
N ILE A 113 -5.65 -2.51 7.58
CA ILE A 113 -6.46 -1.39 8.09
C ILE A 113 -6.94 -0.52 6.93
N MET A 114 -6.06 -0.23 5.96
CA MET A 114 -6.44 0.56 4.77
C MET A 114 -7.46 -0.18 3.90
N LEU A 115 -7.36 -1.50 3.76
CA LEU A 115 -8.35 -2.31 3.07
C LEU A 115 -9.72 -2.20 3.75
N ILE A 116 -9.78 -2.39 5.08
CA ILE A 116 -11.02 -2.26 5.85
C ILE A 116 -11.63 -0.86 5.70
N LEU A 117 -10.81 0.19 5.78
CA LEU A 117 -11.25 1.56 5.60
C LEU A 117 -11.81 1.82 4.19
N SER A 118 -11.18 1.25 3.16
CA SER A 118 -11.63 1.39 1.78
C SER A 118 -12.99 0.69 1.56
N ILE A 119 -13.19 -0.51 2.11
CA ILE A 119 -14.45 -1.25 2.10
C ILE A 119 -15.54 -0.45 2.83
N PHE A 120 -15.23 0.06 4.03
CA PHE A 120 -16.16 0.90 4.79
C PHE A 120 -16.57 2.14 4.00
N GLY A 121 -15.60 2.84 3.39
CA GLY A 121 -15.83 4.00 2.55
C GLY A 121 -16.74 3.70 1.36
N TYR A 122 -16.53 2.54 0.72
CA TYR A 122 -17.31 2.11 -0.44
C TYR A 122 -18.76 1.78 -0.08
N VAL A 123 -18.97 0.99 0.98
CA VAL A 123 -20.30 0.54 1.42
C VAL A 123 -21.12 1.68 2.02
N LYS A 124 -20.48 2.61 2.75
CA LYS A 124 -21.18 3.73 3.42
C LYS A 124 -21.31 4.98 2.56
N ALA A 125 -20.81 4.96 1.32
CA ALA A 125 -21.05 6.02 0.34
C ALA A 125 -22.55 6.11 0.03
N LYS A 126 -23.17 7.23 0.45
CA LYS A 126 -24.53 7.64 0.06
C LYS A 126 -24.42 8.93 -0.72
#